data_AF-A0A352FUZ8-F1
#
_entry.id   AF-A0A352FUZ8-F1
#
_cell.length_a   1.000
_cell.length_b   1.000
_cell.length_c   1.000
_cell.angle_alpha   90.00
_cell.angle_beta   90.00
_cell.angle_gamma   90.00
#
_symmetry.space_group_name_H-M   'P 1'
#
loop_
_entity.id
_entity.type
_entity.pdbx_description
1 polymer ?
#
loop_
_entity_poly.entity_id
_entity_poly.type
_entity_poly.pdbx_seq_one_letter_code
_entity_poly.pdbx_strand_id
1 'polypeptide(L)'
;MSTKKIVLIILGIVAVLCLIVALFVGGIAFFVFHTIGSSEAANTARTYLRDNKTLKQDIGEVKDFGTFVTGNINVSNGDGTATLYLKVIGEKRNVNARVDLLYRDNRAWRVTGASYDRDGQTIDLMQAYESDPSVTPAK
;
A
#
# COMPACT_ATOMS: atom_id res chain seq x y z
N MET A 1 50.00 18.69 -21.46
CA MET A 1 49.26 17.57 -20.80
C MET A 1 48.90 16.54 -21.87
N SER A 2 49.10 15.24 -21.64
CA SER A 2 48.80 14.20 -22.64
C SER A 2 47.29 13.95 -22.73
N THR A 3 46.72 13.88 -23.93
CA THR A 3 45.30 13.61 -24.22
C THR A 3 44.75 12.41 -23.44
N LYS A 4 45.58 11.39 -23.20
CA LYS A 4 45.23 10.20 -22.40
C LYS A 4 44.87 10.54 -20.95
N LYS A 5 45.54 11.54 -20.35
CA LYS A 5 45.25 12.01 -18.98
C LYS A 5 43.92 12.75 -18.91
N ILE A 6 43.61 13.55 -19.93
CA ILE A 6 42.35 14.29 -20.02
C ILE A 6 41.16 13.32 -20.17
N VAL A 7 41.29 12.30 -21.03
CA VAL A 7 40.25 11.29 -21.22
C VAL A 7 39.97 10.50 -19.93
N LEU A 8 41.01 10.13 -19.17
CA LEU A 8 40.84 9.43 -17.88
C LEU A 8 40.12 10.30 -16.84
N ILE A 9 40.42 11.61 -16.79
CA ILE A 9 39.74 12.55 -15.89
C ILE A 9 38.27 12.69 -16.26
N ILE A 10 37.96 12.86 -17.55
CA ILE A 10 36.57 12.99 -18.03
C ILE A 10 35.78 11.70 -17.73
N LEU A 11 36.37 10.53 -17.98
CA LEU A 11 35.72 9.25 -17.68
C LEU A 11 35.43 9.09 -16.18
N GLY A 12 36.37 9.49 -15.33
CA GLY A 12 36.18 9.50 -13.87
C GLY A 12 35.04 10.42 -13.44
N ILE A 13 34.97 11.63 -13.99
CA ILE A 13 33.89 12.59 -13.70
C ILE A 13 32.54 12.05 -14.13
N VAL A 14 32.44 11.45 -15.33
CA VAL A 14 31.20 10.85 -15.83
C VAL A 14 30.75 9.67 -14.96
N ALA A 15 31.68 8.82 -14.53
CA ALA A 15 31.36 7.70 -13.65
C ALA A 15 30.83 8.18 -12.28
N VAL A 16 31.43 9.22 -11.70
CA VAL A 16 30.97 9.81 -10.44
C VAL A 16 29.59 10.45 -10.60
N LEU A 17 29.34 11.17 -11.71
CA LEU A 17 28.03 11.74 -12.02
C LEU A 17 26.95 10.67 -12.16
N CYS A 18 27.21 9.59 -12.90
CA CYS A 18 26.28 8.47 -13.02
C CYS A 18 25.97 7.83 -11.66
N LEU A 19 26.99 7.67 -10.80
CA LEU A 19 26.80 7.10 -9.47
C LEU A 19 25.93 8.00 -8.59
N ILE A 20 26.11 9.32 -8.62
CA ILE A 20 25.28 10.29 -7.88
C ILE A 20 23.83 10.21 -8.35
N VAL A 21 23.59 10.16 -9.66
CA VAL A 21 22.23 10.05 -10.21
C VAL A 21 21.58 8.73 -9.80
N ALA A 22 22.31 7.62 -9.85
CA ALA A 22 21.80 6.32 -9.43
C ALA A 22 21.45 6.28 -7.93
N LEU A 23 22.29 6.89 -7.07
CA LEU A 23 22.01 7.00 -5.65
C LEU A 23 20.83 7.92 -5.35
N PHE A 24 20.67 9.00 -6.09
CA PHE A 24 19.54 9.92 -5.91
C PHE A 24 18.22 9.27 -6.32
N VAL A 25 18.15 8.69 -7.51
CA VAL A 25 16.93 8.01 -8.00
C VAL A 25 16.63 6.75 -7.19
N GLY A 26 17.66 5.93 -6.92
CA GLY A 26 17.52 4.73 -6.10
C GLY A 26 17.14 5.06 -4.66
N GLY A 27 17.69 6.15 -4.09
CA GLY A 27 17.36 6.63 -2.76
C GLY A 27 15.92 7.12 -2.65
N ILE A 28 15.43 7.91 -3.61
CA ILE A 28 14.03 8.37 -3.64
C ILE A 28 13.09 7.18 -3.82
N ALA A 29 13.37 6.28 -4.78
CA ALA A 29 12.56 5.09 -4.98
C ALA A 29 12.52 4.23 -3.71
N PHE A 30 13.68 3.93 -3.12
CA PHE A 30 13.77 3.17 -1.87
C PHE A 30 13.02 3.86 -0.73
N PHE A 31 13.16 5.17 -0.58
CA PHE A 31 12.46 5.94 0.45
C PHE A 31 10.94 5.89 0.27
N VAL A 32 10.43 6.11 -0.94
CA VAL A 32 8.98 6.03 -1.23
C VAL A 32 8.45 4.61 -1.02
N PHE A 33 9.13 3.59 -1.53
CA PHE A 33 8.73 2.19 -1.33
C PHE A 33 8.79 1.78 0.14
N HIS A 34 9.80 2.26 0.88
CA HIS A 34 9.93 2.00 2.31
C HIS A 34 8.83 2.70 3.09
N THR A 35 8.57 4.00 2.86
CA THR A 35 7.52 4.76 3.53
C THR A 35 6.12 4.20 3.25
N ILE A 36 5.85 3.71 2.04
CA ILE A 36 4.54 3.10 1.71
C ILE A 36 4.42 1.71 2.35
N GLY A 37 5.45 0.86 2.23
CA GLY A 37 5.44 -0.52 2.73
C GLY A 37 5.58 -0.68 4.24
N SER A 38 6.18 0.30 4.93
CA SER A 38 6.27 0.39 6.39
C SER A 38 5.28 1.36 7.02
N SER A 39 4.43 2.02 6.21
CA SER A 39 3.41 2.93 6.73
C SER A 39 2.48 2.19 7.69
N GLU A 40 2.15 2.87 8.78
CA GLU A 40 1.12 2.45 9.73
C GLU A 40 -0.18 2.05 8.99
N ALA A 41 -0.50 2.68 7.86
CA ALA A 41 -1.62 2.31 7.01
C ALA A 41 -1.58 0.85 6.51
N ALA A 42 -0.42 0.37 6.06
CA ALA A 42 -0.27 -1.00 5.58
C ALA A 42 -0.39 -2.03 6.72
N ASN A 43 0.16 -1.73 7.88
CA ASN A 43 0.01 -2.59 9.06
C ASN A 43 -1.44 -2.60 9.56
N THR A 44 -2.11 -1.44 9.62
CA THR A 44 -3.53 -1.34 9.97
C THR A 44 -4.40 -2.13 8.99
N ALA A 45 -4.12 -2.05 7.68
CA ALA A 45 -4.81 -2.83 6.67
C ALA A 45 -4.59 -4.35 6.85
N ARG A 46 -3.35 -4.79 7.09
CA ARG A 46 -3.04 -6.20 7.35
C ARG A 46 -3.73 -6.73 8.60
N THR A 47 -3.72 -5.98 9.69
CA THR A 47 -4.40 -6.36 10.94
C THR A 47 -5.91 -6.48 10.69
N TYR A 48 -6.52 -5.49 10.03
CA TYR A 48 -7.93 -5.53 9.68
C TYR A 48 -8.30 -6.77 8.84
N LEU A 49 -7.50 -7.10 7.83
CA LEU A 49 -7.72 -8.28 7.00
C LEU A 49 -7.51 -9.59 7.78
N ARG A 50 -6.52 -9.67 8.68
CA ARG A 50 -6.31 -10.85 9.54
C ARG A 50 -7.50 -11.13 10.46
N ASP A 51 -8.11 -10.08 11.00
CA ASP A 51 -9.19 -10.21 11.98
C ASP A 51 -10.59 -10.33 11.33
N ASN A 52 -10.71 -10.09 10.02
CA ASN A 52 -11.99 -10.09 9.35
C ASN A 52 -12.57 -11.52 9.20
N LYS A 53 -13.72 -11.75 9.83
CA LYS A 53 -14.40 -13.06 9.83
C LYS A 53 -14.90 -13.47 8.44
N THR A 54 -15.43 -12.53 7.65
CA THR A 54 -15.92 -12.80 6.29
C THR A 54 -14.79 -13.25 5.38
N LEU A 55 -13.62 -12.60 5.49
CA LEU A 55 -12.44 -13.00 4.76
C LEU A 55 -11.97 -14.40 5.17
N LYS A 56 -11.83 -14.64 6.48
CA LYS A 56 -11.40 -15.95 7.01
C LYS A 56 -12.34 -17.10 6.65
N GLN A 57 -13.65 -16.84 6.58
CA GLN A 57 -14.62 -17.86 6.17
C GLN A 57 -14.40 -18.32 4.73
N ASP A 58 -14.09 -17.39 3.82
CA ASP A 58 -13.86 -17.68 2.41
C ASP A 58 -12.48 -18.27 2.16
N ILE A 59 -11.43 -17.60 2.63
CA ILE A 59 -10.04 -17.96 2.28
C ILE A 59 -9.37 -18.91 3.28
N GLY A 60 -10.02 -19.18 4.41
CA GLY A 60 -9.43 -19.88 5.55
C GLY A 60 -8.60 -18.94 6.45
N GLU A 61 -7.87 -19.49 7.40
CA GLU A 61 -6.96 -18.69 8.24
C GLU A 61 -5.94 -17.94 7.37
N VAL A 62 -5.72 -16.66 7.69
CA VAL A 62 -4.76 -15.82 6.97
C VAL A 62 -3.35 -16.26 7.36
N LYS A 63 -2.69 -17.03 6.48
CA LYS A 63 -1.33 -17.51 6.70
C LYS A 63 -0.34 -16.38 6.54
N ASP A 64 -0.42 -15.68 5.42
CA ASP A 64 0.55 -14.63 5.09
C ASP A 64 -0.05 -13.54 4.20
N PHE A 65 0.71 -12.47 4.01
CA PHE A 65 0.44 -11.43 3.03
C PHE A 65 1.53 -11.44 1.96
N GLY A 66 1.15 -11.10 0.73
CA GLY A 66 2.10 -10.96 -0.37
C GLY A 66 3.20 -9.95 -0.05
N THR A 67 4.40 -10.22 -0.56
CA THR A 67 5.59 -9.39 -0.35
C THR A 67 5.46 -7.99 -0.94
N PHE A 68 4.54 -7.81 -1.89
CA PHE A 68 4.27 -6.54 -2.55
C PHE A 68 2.95 -5.96 -2.05
N VAL A 69 3.04 -4.77 -1.46
CA VAL A 69 1.90 -3.89 -1.22
C VAL A 69 1.94 -2.83 -2.30
N THR A 70 0.92 -2.79 -3.14
CA THR A 70 0.75 -1.72 -4.13
C THR A 70 -0.35 -0.79 -3.67
N GLY A 71 -0.38 0.44 -4.16
CA GLY A 71 -1.36 1.40 -3.70
C GLY A 71 -0.96 2.82 -3.97
N ASN A 72 -1.86 3.73 -3.62
CA ASN A 72 -1.62 5.15 -3.67
C ASN A 72 -1.89 5.74 -2.30
N ILE A 73 -0.95 6.51 -1.78
CA ILE A 73 -1.12 7.29 -0.56
C ILE A 73 -1.06 8.75 -0.96
N ASN A 74 -2.15 9.46 -0.76
CA ASN A 74 -2.27 10.88 -1.03
C ASN A 74 -2.51 11.62 0.27
N VAL A 75 -1.60 12.52 0.64
CA VAL A 75 -1.73 13.37 1.83
C VAL A 75 -1.78 14.83 1.38
N SER A 76 -2.86 15.53 1.74
CA SER A 76 -3.10 16.93 1.38
C SER A 76 -3.63 17.70 2.59
N ASN A 77 -3.00 18.83 2.92
CA ASN A 77 -3.44 19.77 3.96
C ASN A 77 -3.75 19.14 5.34
N GLY A 78 -3.00 18.11 5.74
CA GLY A 78 -3.19 17.42 7.04
C GLY A 78 -4.15 16.23 7.02
N ASP A 79 -4.87 16.04 5.91
CA ASP A 79 -5.72 14.87 5.66
C ASP A 79 -5.01 13.92 4.69
N GLY A 80 -5.04 12.63 4.98
CA GLY A 80 -4.47 11.56 4.16
C GLY A 80 -5.54 10.59 3.69
N THR A 81 -5.46 10.16 2.44
CA THR A 81 -6.24 9.05 1.90
C THR A 81 -5.28 8.04 1.31
N ALA A 82 -5.41 6.78 1.69
CA ALA A 82 -4.58 5.69 1.20
C ALA A 82 -5.46 4.59 0.64
N THR A 83 -5.22 4.21 -0.61
CA THR A 83 -5.79 3.00 -1.20
C THR A 83 -4.66 1.99 -1.33
N LEU A 84 -4.75 0.89 -0.61
CA LEU A 84 -3.77 -0.18 -0.61
C LEU A 84 -4.36 -1.45 -1.23
N TYR A 85 -3.57 -2.13 -2.04
CA TYR A 85 -3.84 -3.43 -2.62
C TYR A 85 -2.82 -4.44 -2.09
N LEU A 86 -3.35 -5.50 -1.52
CA LEU A 86 -2.61 -6.49 -0.75
C LEU A 86 -3.04 -7.87 -1.22
N LYS A 87 -2.10 -8.72 -1.63
CA LYS A 87 -2.39 -10.14 -1.81
C LYS A 87 -2.50 -10.78 -0.43
N VAL A 88 -3.62 -11.46 -0.16
CA VAL A 88 -3.85 -12.21 1.09
C VAL A 88 -3.72 -13.69 0.77
N ILE A 89 -2.82 -14.38 1.48
CA ILE A 89 -2.56 -15.80 1.33
C ILE A 89 -3.31 -16.52 2.44
N GLY A 90 -4.47 -17.05 2.08
CA GLY A 90 -5.31 -17.86 2.97
C GLY A 90 -4.94 -19.34 2.90
N GLU A 91 -5.38 -20.09 3.89
CA GLU A 91 -5.20 -21.55 3.93
C GLU A 91 -5.83 -22.28 2.74
N LYS A 92 -7.00 -21.83 2.30
CA LYS A 92 -7.76 -22.45 1.20
C LYS A 92 -7.43 -21.83 -0.15
N ARG A 93 -7.32 -20.51 -0.20
CA ARG A 93 -7.09 -19.76 -1.45
C ARG A 93 -6.41 -18.42 -1.21
N ASN A 94 -5.87 -17.87 -2.29
CA ASN A 94 -5.25 -16.55 -2.29
C ASN A 94 -6.19 -15.55 -2.97
N VAL A 95 -6.33 -14.35 -2.40
CA VAL A 95 -7.18 -13.28 -2.94
C VAL A 95 -6.43 -11.95 -2.95
N ASN A 96 -6.86 -11.02 -3.80
CA ASN A 96 -6.34 -9.65 -3.78
C ASN A 96 -7.33 -8.77 -3.03
N ALA A 97 -6.92 -8.28 -1.86
CA ALA A 97 -7.70 -7.36 -1.06
C ALA A 97 -7.35 -5.91 -1.42
N ARG A 98 -8.38 -5.06 -1.47
CA ARG A 98 -8.28 -3.61 -1.51
C ARG A 98 -8.68 -3.06 -0.14
N VAL A 99 -7.89 -2.15 0.41
CA VAL A 99 -8.20 -1.47 1.67
C VAL A 99 -8.03 0.02 1.48
N ASP A 100 -9.07 0.77 1.79
CA ASP A 100 -9.12 2.22 1.74
C ASP A 100 -9.03 2.76 3.17
N LEU A 101 -8.03 3.59 3.43
CA LEU A 101 -7.74 4.20 4.72
C LEU A 101 -7.80 5.71 4.65
N LEU A 102 -8.23 6.32 5.75
CA LEU A 102 -8.26 7.77 5.93
C LEU A 102 -7.43 8.16 7.16
N TYR A 103 -6.70 9.25 7.02
CA TYR A 103 -5.98 9.96 8.06
C TYR A 103 -6.60 11.36 8.14
N ARG A 104 -7.13 11.74 9.30
CA ARG A 104 -7.79 13.04 9.51
C ARG A 104 -7.52 13.50 10.94
N ASP A 105 -7.49 14.81 11.15
CA ASP A 105 -7.36 15.45 12.47
C ASP A 105 -6.07 15.05 13.23
N ASN A 106 -4.98 14.78 12.51
CA ASN A 106 -3.72 14.32 13.07
C ASN A 106 -3.84 13.01 13.90
N ARG A 107 -4.85 12.18 13.61
CA ARG A 107 -5.09 10.87 14.25
C ARG A 107 -4.59 9.72 13.37
N ALA A 108 -4.24 8.59 13.99
CA ALA A 108 -3.78 7.39 13.30
C ALA A 108 -4.71 6.95 12.14
N TRP A 109 -4.14 6.26 11.15
CA TRP A 109 -4.85 5.74 9.97
C TRP A 109 -6.03 4.84 10.36
N ARG A 110 -7.20 5.10 9.78
CA ARG A 110 -8.42 4.30 10.01
C ARG A 110 -8.90 3.67 8.72
N VAL A 111 -9.28 2.39 8.77
CA VAL A 111 -9.89 1.70 7.64
C VAL A 111 -11.30 2.26 7.43
N THR A 112 -11.55 2.74 6.21
CA THR A 112 -12.83 3.33 5.77
C THR A 112 -13.50 2.51 4.67
N GLY A 113 -12.75 1.67 3.96
CA GLY A 113 -13.25 0.67 3.02
C GLY A 113 -12.35 -0.57 3.06
N ALA A 114 -12.92 -1.76 2.89
CA ALA A 114 -12.14 -2.96 2.66
C ALA A 114 -12.94 -3.92 1.80
N SER A 115 -12.33 -4.45 0.75
CA SER A 115 -12.94 -5.43 -0.14
C SER A 115 -11.90 -6.39 -0.68
N TYR A 116 -12.32 -7.48 -1.30
CA TYR A 116 -11.41 -8.35 -2.04
C TYR A 116 -12.04 -8.83 -3.34
N ASP A 117 -11.20 -9.07 -4.32
CA ASP A 117 -11.62 -9.67 -5.58
C ASP A 117 -11.65 -11.20 -5.46
N ARG A 118 -12.80 -11.77 -5.83
CA ARG A 118 -13.02 -13.19 -5.98
C ARG A 118 -13.54 -13.45 -7.40
N ASP A 119 -12.66 -13.96 -8.25
CA ASP A 119 -13.03 -14.42 -9.60
C ASP A 119 -13.74 -13.31 -10.42
N GLY A 120 -13.33 -12.05 -10.25
CA GLY A 120 -13.92 -10.87 -10.91
C GLY A 120 -15.13 -10.26 -10.17
N GLN A 121 -15.52 -10.81 -9.02
CA GLN A 121 -16.52 -10.22 -8.12
C GLN A 121 -15.82 -9.55 -6.93
N THR A 122 -16.10 -8.27 -6.71
CA THR A 122 -15.64 -7.55 -5.52
C THR A 122 -16.57 -7.85 -4.35
N ILE A 123 -16.02 -8.46 -3.30
CA ILE A 123 -16.74 -8.74 -2.05
C ILE A 123 -16.33 -7.71 -1.00
N ASP A 124 -17.31 -6.99 -0.47
CA ASP A 124 -17.10 -6.02 0.61
C ASP A 124 -16.86 -6.74 1.95
N LEU A 125 -15.82 -6.32 2.66
CA LEU A 125 -15.43 -6.82 3.97
C LEU A 125 -15.87 -5.88 5.10
N MET A 126 -16.17 -4.62 4.78
CA MET A 126 -16.83 -3.69 5.67
C MET A 126 -18.32 -3.96 5.55
N GLN A 127 -18.81 -4.78 6.48
CA GLN A 127 -20.23 -5.08 6.62
C GLN A 127 -21.04 -3.79 6.46
N ALA A 128 -21.92 -3.75 5.46
CA ALA A 128 -22.79 -2.63 5.16
C ALA A 128 -23.46 -2.17 6.46
N TYR A 129 -23.07 -0.99 6.94
CA TYR A 129 -23.87 -0.25 7.91
C TYR A 129 -25.15 0.32 7.24
N GLU A 130 -25.35 0.06 5.94
CA GLU A 130 -26.48 0.55 5.12
C GLU A 130 -27.20 -0.58 4.37
N SER A 131 -27.42 -1.73 4.99
CA SER A 131 -28.46 -2.65 4.52
C SER A 131 -29.38 -3.15 5.63
N ASP A 132 -29.57 -2.32 6.66
CA ASP A 132 -30.79 -2.39 7.45
C ASP A 132 -31.84 -1.45 6.84
N PRO A 133 -32.90 -1.95 6.17
CA PRO A 133 -34.02 -1.14 5.73
C PRO A 133 -34.81 -0.48 6.88
N SER A 134 -34.41 -0.66 8.15
CA SER A 134 -35.06 -0.02 9.30
C SER A 134 -34.63 1.43 9.59
N VAL A 135 -33.54 1.93 9.00
CA VAL A 135 -33.11 3.33 9.23
C VAL A 135 -33.80 4.26 8.24
N THR A 136 -35.04 4.62 8.57
CA THR A 136 -35.74 5.74 7.93
C THR A 136 -35.03 7.04 8.34
N PRO A 137 -34.51 7.87 7.42
CA PRO A 137 -34.04 9.19 7.78
C PRO A 137 -35.26 10.02 8.21
N ALA A 138 -35.27 10.46 9.46
CA ALA A 138 -36.29 11.35 9.97
C ALA A 138 -36.32 12.62 9.10
N LYS A 139 -37.52 12.93 8.59
CA LYS A 139 -37.84 14.13 7.84
C LYS A 139 -37.71 15.40 8.68
#